data_AF-A0A3M1B2F7-F1
#
_entry.id   AF-A0A3M1B2F7-F1
#
_cell.length_a   1.000
_cell.length_b   1.000
_cell.length_c   1.000
_cell.angle_alpha   90.00
_cell.angle_beta   90.00
_cell.angle_gamma   90.00
#
_symmetry.space_group_name_H-M   'P 1'
#
loop_
_entity.id
_entity.type
_entity.pdbx_description
1 polymer ?
#
loop_
_entity_poly.entity_id
_entity_poly.type
_entity_poly.pdbx_seq_one_letter_code
_entity_poly.pdbx_strand_id
1 'polypeptide(L)'
;EAVNHPDVEVVCIGLRNDQHAEAAIAAAEAGKALMCTKPLARNAEEAWTMVQAVEKAGVFAGYLEDLVYTPKTLSSRKSVREGAIGRVLWAKSRETHPGPHSPWFWDVKKAGGGALVDLGCHCIEIGRNFIGKEVRPVEVMCWADTQVKPIDAEDHAIGLVRYANGAIGQFEVAWSFRGGMDLRDEVMGTDGTIWLNHFLRTGFEMFTAPGNKGYVSEKAESSSGWLFPVGDEVNALGYNHMFTDMLDSIEQGRQPMETFYDGYVVNAIMDAAYRSAKSKKWEPIELKEWRGLSDEEVQAKKEVEYDEKHWLLKEEVMPDGSRKLLLKEKATGALIQVEESV
;
A
#
# COMPACT_ATOMS: atom_id res chain seq x y z
N GLU A 1 -29.54 15.13 2.41
CA GLU A 1 -29.64 16.33 3.26
C GLU A 1 -28.25 16.85 3.65
N ALA A 2 -27.43 16.07 4.37
CA ALA A 2 -26.10 16.51 4.82
C ALA A 2 -25.19 17.07 3.71
N VAL A 3 -25.05 16.36 2.57
CA VAL A 3 -24.20 16.83 1.44
C VAL A 3 -24.73 18.10 0.76
N ASN A 4 -26.04 18.40 0.90
CA ASN A 4 -26.66 19.60 0.32
C ASN A 4 -26.70 20.78 1.30
N HIS A 5 -26.21 20.60 2.54
CA HIS A 5 -26.20 21.68 3.51
C HIS A 5 -25.26 22.81 3.03
N PRO A 6 -25.70 24.08 3.08
CA PRO A 6 -24.91 25.20 2.54
C PRO A 6 -23.57 25.37 3.25
N ASP A 7 -23.54 25.16 4.57
CA ASP A 7 -22.32 25.35 5.40
C ASP A 7 -21.34 24.17 5.37
N VAL A 8 -21.67 23.07 4.67
CA VAL A 8 -20.75 21.93 4.54
C VAL A 8 -19.82 22.18 3.36
N GLU A 9 -18.52 22.20 3.62
CA GLU A 9 -17.48 22.36 2.59
C GLU A 9 -16.83 21.03 2.20
N VAL A 10 -16.65 20.14 3.17
CA VAL A 10 -15.97 18.85 3.02
C VAL A 10 -16.84 17.72 3.58
N VAL A 11 -16.91 16.60 2.86
CA VAL A 11 -17.61 15.38 3.26
C VAL A 11 -16.59 14.27 3.55
N CYS A 12 -16.55 13.76 4.77
CA CYS A 12 -15.76 12.58 5.13
C CYS A 12 -16.66 11.33 5.15
N ILE A 13 -16.39 10.38 4.25
CA ILE A 13 -17.18 9.16 4.06
C ILE A 13 -16.49 8.02 4.81
N GLY A 14 -16.99 7.73 6.02
CA GLY A 14 -16.63 6.56 6.84
C GLY A 14 -17.80 5.58 6.98
N LEU A 15 -18.48 5.29 5.87
CA LEU A 15 -19.63 4.39 5.82
C LEU A 15 -19.17 2.93 5.64
N ARG A 16 -20.13 2.01 5.44
CA ARG A 16 -19.79 0.66 4.98
C ARG A 16 -19.36 0.70 3.51
N ASN A 17 -18.53 -0.26 3.10
CA ASN A 17 -17.97 -0.32 1.75
C ASN A 17 -19.04 -0.28 0.63
N ASP A 18 -20.21 -0.91 0.84
CA ASP A 18 -21.34 -0.89 -0.12
C ASP A 18 -21.95 0.49 -0.36
N GLN A 19 -21.65 1.46 0.51
CA GLN A 19 -22.24 2.79 0.49
C GLN A 19 -21.25 3.87 0.05
N HIS A 20 -19.97 3.54 -0.12
CA HIS A 20 -18.93 4.50 -0.50
C HIS A 20 -19.24 5.17 -1.83
N ALA A 21 -19.54 4.39 -2.87
CA ALA A 21 -19.77 4.91 -4.21
C ALA A 21 -20.98 5.85 -4.28
N GLU A 22 -22.11 5.44 -3.70
CA GLU A 22 -23.33 6.27 -3.66
C GLU A 22 -23.07 7.60 -2.91
N ALA A 23 -22.43 7.53 -1.75
CA ALA A 23 -22.14 8.73 -0.96
C ALA A 23 -21.13 9.66 -1.64
N ALA A 24 -20.10 9.11 -2.28
CA ALA A 24 -19.07 9.88 -2.97
C ALA A 24 -19.63 10.58 -4.21
N ILE A 25 -20.45 9.89 -4.99
CA ILE A 25 -21.12 10.48 -6.16
C ILE A 25 -22.06 11.60 -5.71
N ALA A 26 -22.86 11.38 -4.67
CA ALA A 26 -23.76 12.40 -4.13
C ALA A 26 -23.00 13.64 -3.61
N ALA A 27 -21.85 13.46 -2.96
CA ALA A 27 -21.01 14.57 -2.51
C ALA A 27 -20.40 15.35 -3.69
N ALA A 28 -19.91 14.63 -4.71
CA ALA A 28 -19.35 15.23 -5.93
C ALA A 28 -20.41 16.02 -6.72
N GLU A 29 -21.61 15.46 -6.90
CA GLU A 29 -22.73 16.14 -7.57
C GLU A 29 -23.20 17.39 -6.82
N ALA A 30 -23.08 17.39 -5.49
CA ALA A 30 -23.32 18.57 -4.65
C ALA A 30 -22.17 19.60 -4.67
N GLY A 31 -21.10 19.34 -5.43
CA GLY A 31 -19.95 20.23 -5.56
C GLY A 31 -19.10 20.34 -4.29
N LYS A 32 -19.14 19.33 -3.42
CA LYS A 32 -18.40 19.33 -2.14
C LYS A 32 -17.05 18.64 -2.32
N ALA A 33 -16.02 19.14 -1.66
CA ALA A 33 -14.80 18.37 -1.47
C ALA A 33 -15.13 17.11 -0.66
N LEU A 34 -14.43 16.01 -0.92
CA LEU A 34 -14.70 14.76 -0.23
C LEU A 34 -13.44 13.95 0.07
N MET A 35 -13.55 13.12 1.11
CA MET A 35 -12.57 12.12 1.49
C MET A 35 -13.31 10.82 1.76
N CYS A 36 -12.76 9.67 1.37
CA CYS A 36 -13.41 8.37 1.53
C CYS A 36 -12.47 7.35 2.16
N THR A 37 -12.95 6.64 3.18
CA THR A 37 -12.20 5.57 3.85
C THR A 37 -11.91 4.40 2.92
N LYS A 38 -10.82 3.69 3.24
CA LYS A 38 -10.50 2.39 2.67
C LYS A 38 -11.59 1.33 2.88
N PRO A 39 -11.65 0.31 2.00
CA PRO A 39 -11.18 0.39 0.61
C PRO A 39 -11.98 1.47 -0.13
N LEU A 40 -11.44 2.05 -1.21
CA LEU A 40 -12.15 3.12 -1.91
C LEU A 40 -13.56 2.68 -2.33
N ALA A 41 -13.67 1.47 -2.89
CA ALA A 41 -14.94 0.79 -3.12
C ALA A 41 -14.84 -0.72 -2.91
N ARG A 42 -15.93 -1.47 -3.19
CA ARG A 42 -15.92 -2.93 -3.11
C ARG A 42 -15.16 -3.61 -4.24
N ASN A 43 -15.04 -2.95 -5.40
CA ASN A 43 -14.40 -3.47 -6.62
C ASN A 43 -13.92 -2.29 -7.49
N ALA A 44 -13.16 -2.60 -8.54
CA ALA A 44 -12.56 -1.59 -9.42
C ALA A 44 -13.59 -0.83 -10.27
N GLU A 45 -14.73 -1.43 -10.60
CA GLU A 45 -15.78 -0.77 -11.38
C GLU A 45 -16.46 0.36 -10.59
N GLU A 46 -16.81 0.09 -9.32
CA GLU A 46 -17.35 1.09 -8.41
C GLU A 46 -16.33 2.20 -8.13
N ALA A 47 -15.07 1.83 -7.84
CA ALA A 47 -14.00 2.78 -7.62
C ALA A 47 -13.78 3.69 -8.85
N TRP A 48 -13.79 3.12 -10.06
CA TRP A 48 -13.67 3.90 -11.29
C TRP A 48 -14.83 4.88 -11.47
N THR A 49 -16.06 4.45 -11.16
CA THR A 49 -17.23 5.33 -11.22
C THR A 49 -17.07 6.52 -10.26
N MET A 50 -16.50 6.28 -9.07
CA MET A 50 -16.17 7.36 -8.13
C MET A 50 -15.11 8.31 -8.68
N VAL A 51 -14.02 7.80 -9.29
CA VAL A 51 -13.00 8.64 -9.95
C VAL A 51 -13.64 9.54 -11.01
N GLN A 52 -14.47 8.98 -11.88
CA GLN A 52 -15.12 9.75 -12.94
C GLN A 52 -16.07 10.83 -12.39
N ALA A 53 -16.78 10.54 -11.31
CA ALA A 53 -17.71 11.48 -10.69
C ALA A 53 -16.97 12.70 -10.12
N VAL A 54 -15.88 12.48 -9.37
CA VAL A 54 -15.10 13.57 -8.76
C VAL A 54 -14.38 14.41 -9.80
N GLU A 55 -13.86 13.79 -10.86
CA GLU A 55 -13.20 14.49 -11.97
C GLU A 55 -14.19 15.32 -12.79
N LYS A 56 -15.38 14.77 -13.07
CA LYS A 56 -16.44 15.49 -13.78
C LYS A 56 -16.92 16.70 -12.98
N ALA A 57 -17.02 16.57 -11.65
CA ALA A 57 -17.41 17.66 -10.77
C ALA A 57 -16.28 18.68 -10.55
N GLY A 58 -15.03 18.30 -10.77
CA GLY A 58 -13.86 19.14 -10.54
C GLY A 58 -13.62 19.45 -9.06
N VAL A 59 -14.03 18.55 -8.16
CA VAL A 59 -13.90 18.72 -6.70
C VAL A 59 -12.66 18.01 -6.18
N PHE A 60 -12.14 18.46 -5.02
CA PHE A 60 -11.10 17.74 -4.31
C PHE A 60 -11.62 16.37 -3.82
N ALA A 61 -10.81 15.31 -4.01
CA ALA A 61 -11.15 13.95 -3.59
C ALA A 61 -9.93 13.20 -3.04
N GLY A 62 -9.94 12.90 -1.74
CA GLY A 62 -8.86 12.20 -1.04
C GLY A 62 -9.19 10.75 -0.68
N TYR A 63 -8.28 9.82 -0.94
CA TYR A 63 -8.41 8.43 -0.50
C TYR A 63 -7.78 8.26 0.89
N LEU A 64 -8.59 7.92 1.90
CA LEU A 64 -8.13 7.80 3.28
C LEU A 64 -7.56 6.40 3.54
N GLU A 65 -6.36 6.20 3.00
CA GLU A 65 -5.47 5.06 3.26
C GLU A 65 -4.40 5.51 4.26
N ASP A 66 -4.60 5.20 5.53
CA ASP A 66 -3.85 5.78 6.65
C ASP A 66 -2.45 5.18 6.81
N LEU A 67 -2.26 3.90 6.49
CA LEU A 67 -1.01 3.18 6.80
C LEU A 67 0.20 3.62 5.93
N VAL A 68 -0.05 4.37 4.87
CA VAL A 68 1.02 5.03 4.09
C VAL A 68 1.49 6.36 4.68
N TYR A 69 0.79 6.87 5.70
CA TYR A 69 1.09 8.10 6.44
C TYR A 69 1.66 7.86 7.83
N THR A 70 1.94 6.62 8.24
CA THR A 70 2.61 6.40 9.53
C THR A 70 3.98 7.09 9.53
N PRO A 71 4.46 7.62 10.68
CA PRO A 71 5.77 8.27 10.76
C PRO A 71 6.91 7.38 10.26
N LYS A 72 6.81 6.07 10.53
CA LYS A 72 7.76 5.05 10.06
C LYS A 72 7.72 4.90 8.54
N THR A 73 6.53 4.84 7.94
CA THR A 73 6.35 4.74 6.49
C THR A 73 6.81 6.02 5.78
N LEU A 74 6.39 7.20 6.27
CA LEU A 74 6.79 8.49 5.70
C LEU A 74 8.30 8.70 5.72
N SER A 75 8.95 8.41 6.86
CA SER A 75 10.41 8.49 6.98
C SER A 75 11.12 7.51 6.04
N SER A 76 10.62 6.28 5.95
CA SER A 76 11.19 5.25 5.07
C SER A 76 11.06 5.60 3.60
N ARG A 77 9.91 6.14 3.18
CA ARG A 77 9.70 6.59 1.81
C ARG A 77 10.61 7.75 1.45
N LYS A 78 10.87 8.67 2.40
CA LYS A 78 11.88 9.71 2.21
C LYS A 78 13.25 9.08 1.94
N SER A 79 13.69 8.13 2.76
CA SER A 79 14.97 7.42 2.55
C SER A 79 15.04 6.71 1.18
N VAL A 80 13.95 6.07 0.75
CA VAL A 80 13.87 5.43 -0.57
C VAL A 80 14.02 6.47 -1.68
N ARG A 81 13.29 7.60 -1.61
CA ARG A 81 13.37 8.69 -2.59
C ARG A 81 14.75 9.34 -2.66
N GLU A 82 15.45 9.41 -1.53
CA GLU A 82 16.83 9.93 -1.42
C GLU A 82 17.88 8.89 -1.89
N GLY A 83 17.46 7.69 -2.29
CA GLY A 83 18.34 6.65 -2.84
C GLY A 83 19.05 5.80 -1.79
N ALA A 84 18.67 5.86 -0.51
CA ALA A 84 19.38 5.20 0.58
C ALA A 84 19.46 3.66 0.47
N ILE A 85 18.54 3.03 -0.27
CA ILE A 85 18.55 1.59 -0.56
C ILE A 85 18.69 1.28 -2.05
N GLY A 86 18.99 2.29 -2.87
CA GLY A 86 18.99 2.17 -4.32
C GLY A 86 17.60 1.88 -4.90
N ARG A 87 17.55 1.06 -5.96
CA ARG A 87 16.30 0.74 -6.66
C ARG A 87 15.54 -0.36 -5.91
N VAL A 88 14.27 -0.12 -5.59
CA VAL A 88 13.40 -1.10 -4.94
C VAL A 88 13.20 -2.33 -5.84
N LEU A 89 13.46 -3.50 -5.26
CA LEU A 89 13.32 -4.82 -5.89
C LEU A 89 12.10 -5.55 -5.35
N TRP A 90 11.80 -5.40 -4.06
CA TRP A 90 10.69 -6.07 -3.40
C TRP A 90 10.13 -5.20 -2.28
N ALA A 91 8.81 -5.03 -2.23
CA ALA A 91 8.11 -4.46 -1.09
C ALA A 91 7.13 -5.50 -0.54
N LYS A 92 7.26 -5.88 0.73
CA LYS A 92 6.40 -6.84 1.42
C LYS A 92 5.65 -6.10 2.50
N SER A 93 4.34 -6.28 2.54
CA SER A 93 3.47 -5.80 3.61
C SER A 93 2.66 -6.95 4.17
N ARG A 94 2.52 -6.97 5.48
CA ARG A 94 1.68 -7.93 6.20
C ARG A 94 0.80 -7.19 7.17
N GLU A 95 -0.50 -7.46 7.08
CA GLU A 95 -1.47 -7.00 8.07
C GLU A 95 -2.39 -8.16 8.45
N THR A 96 -2.32 -8.59 9.71
CA THR A 96 -3.14 -9.69 10.20
C THR A 96 -3.61 -9.45 11.63
N HIS A 97 -4.86 -9.83 11.94
CA HIS A 97 -5.44 -9.72 13.28
C HIS A 97 -6.57 -10.76 13.46
N PRO A 98 -7.24 -10.86 14.62
CA PRO A 98 -8.26 -11.89 14.88
C PRO A 98 -9.62 -11.76 14.14
N GLY A 99 -9.72 -10.81 13.20
CA GLY A 99 -10.93 -10.43 12.48
C GLY A 99 -11.60 -9.11 12.92
N PRO A 100 -12.56 -8.59 12.13
CA PRO A 100 -13.26 -7.34 12.38
C PRO A 100 -14.40 -7.48 13.41
N HIS A 101 -14.81 -6.36 14.00
CA HIS A 101 -15.86 -6.35 15.05
C HIS A 101 -17.28 -6.27 14.48
N SER A 102 -17.50 -5.51 13.41
CA SER A 102 -18.85 -5.22 12.92
C SER A 102 -19.38 -6.36 12.03
N PRO A 103 -20.66 -6.78 12.19
CA PRO A 103 -21.24 -7.87 11.42
C PRO A 103 -21.20 -7.69 9.90
N TRP A 104 -21.19 -6.45 9.41
CA TRP A 104 -21.25 -6.16 7.98
C TRP A 104 -19.98 -6.57 7.22
N PHE A 105 -18.82 -6.65 7.89
CA PHE A 105 -17.59 -7.16 7.27
C PHE A 105 -17.69 -8.63 6.85
N TRP A 106 -18.55 -9.38 7.51
CA TRP A 106 -18.75 -10.82 7.27
C TRP A 106 -19.79 -11.10 6.19
N ASP A 107 -20.38 -10.05 5.60
CA ASP A 107 -21.35 -10.11 4.52
C ASP A 107 -20.69 -9.63 3.23
N VAL A 108 -20.35 -10.58 2.34
CA VAL A 108 -19.61 -10.31 1.10
C VAL A 108 -20.30 -9.24 0.24
N LYS A 109 -21.63 -9.18 0.26
CA LYS A 109 -22.37 -8.17 -0.52
C LYS A 109 -22.14 -6.76 0.02
N LYS A 110 -21.89 -6.62 1.32
CA LYS A 110 -21.62 -5.33 1.95
C LYS A 110 -20.13 -4.98 1.91
N ALA A 111 -19.29 -5.93 2.26
CA ALA A 111 -17.85 -5.72 2.35
C ALA A 111 -17.14 -5.69 0.99
N GLY A 112 -17.63 -6.46 0.01
CA GLY A 112 -16.97 -6.70 -1.29
C GLY A 112 -16.04 -7.92 -1.30
N GLY A 113 -15.63 -8.39 -0.12
CA GLY A 113 -14.70 -9.50 0.05
C GLY A 113 -14.41 -9.75 1.52
N GLY A 114 -13.42 -10.59 1.82
CA GLY A 114 -12.99 -10.90 3.17
C GLY A 114 -11.73 -10.13 3.58
N ALA A 115 -10.76 -10.85 4.16
CA ALA A 115 -9.50 -10.26 4.62
C ALA A 115 -8.70 -9.56 3.50
N LEU A 116 -8.85 -9.98 2.23
CA LEU A 116 -8.17 -9.34 1.11
C LEU A 116 -8.70 -7.93 0.83
N VAL A 117 -10.01 -7.72 0.86
CA VAL A 117 -10.59 -6.37 0.66
C VAL A 117 -10.32 -5.47 1.86
N ASP A 118 -10.42 -6.02 3.07
CA ASP A 118 -10.25 -5.25 4.31
C ASP A 118 -8.80 -4.82 4.55
N LEU A 119 -7.84 -5.75 4.42
CA LEU A 119 -6.44 -5.54 4.82
C LEU A 119 -5.49 -5.49 3.61
N GLY A 120 -5.89 -6.11 2.50
CA GLY A 120 -5.08 -6.13 1.29
C GLY A 120 -5.01 -4.76 0.64
N CYS A 121 -6.05 -3.93 0.76
CA CYS A 121 -6.02 -2.56 0.24
C CYS A 121 -4.85 -1.75 0.84
N HIS A 122 -4.67 -1.84 2.16
CA HIS A 122 -3.53 -1.27 2.86
C HIS A 122 -2.19 -1.82 2.34
N CYS A 123 -2.04 -3.15 2.37
CA CYS A 123 -0.78 -3.80 2.02
C CYS A 123 -0.35 -3.53 0.57
N ILE A 124 -1.32 -3.49 -0.34
CA ILE A 124 -1.09 -3.19 -1.75
C ILE A 124 -0.64 -1.73 -1.91
N GLU A 125 -1.31 -0.78 -1.25
CA GLU A 125 -0.97 0.64 -1.39
C GLU A 125 0.38 0.99 -0.72
N ILE A 126 0.73 0.35 0.40
CA ILE A 126 2.07 0.42 0.99
C ILE A 126 3.12 -0.06 -0.03
N GLY A 127 2.87 -1.20 -0.68
CA GLY A 127 3.75 -1.72 -1.73
C GLY A 127 3.94 -0.73 -2.88
N ARG A 128 2.83 -0.15 -3.39
CA ARG A 128 2.86 0.89 -4.44
C ARG A 128 3.65 2.12 -4.00
N ASN A 129 3.48 2.55 -2.76
CA ASN A 129 4.14 3.74 -2.21
C ASN A 129 5.67 3.62 -2.09
N PHE A 130 6.19 2.40 -1.90
CA PHE A 130 7.62 2.12 -1.91
C PHE A 130 8.16 1.84 -3.31
N ILE A 131 7.44 1.08 -4.13
CA ILE A 131 7.87 0.73 -5.50
C ILE A 131 7.85 1.96 -6.43
N GLY A 132 6.92 2.88 -6.20
CA GLY A 132 6.64 4.04 -7.05
C GLY A 132 5.25 3.91 -7.66
N LYS A 133 4.39 4.88 -7.39
CA LYS A 133 2.99 4.86 -7.85
C LYS A 133 2.86 5.08 -9.36
N GLU A 134 3.86 5.71 -9.94
CA GLU A 134 4.02 5.90 -11.37
C GLU A 134 4.51 4.63 -12.09
N VAL A 135 4.81 3.55 -11.36
CA VAL A 135 5.19 2.26 -11.94
C VAL A 135 3.96 1.37 -12.06
N ARG A 136 3.69 0.90 -13.28
CA ARG A 136 2.49 0.12 -13.57
C ARG A 136 2.48 -1.24 -12.89
N PRO A 137 1.43 -1.62 -12.13
CA PRO A 137 1.21 -2.99 -11.73
C PRO A 137 0.68 -3.78 -12.95
N VAL A 138 1.29 -4.93 -13.26
CA VAL A 138 1.09 -5.65 -14.53
C VAL A 138 0.19 -6.88 -14.35
N GLU A 139 0.55 -7.73 -13.40
CA GLU A 139 -0.17 -8.99 -13.12
C GLU A 139 0.02 -9.41 -11.67
N VAL A 140 -0.87 -10.28 -11.19
CA VAL A 140 -0.85 -10.80 -9.82
C VAL A 140 -1.03 -12.31 -9.79
N MET A 141 -0.27 -12.99 -8.93
CA MET A 141 -0.53 -14.35 -8.48
C MET A 141 -1.01 -14.31 -7.03
N CYS A 142 -2.16 -14.90 -6.73
CA CYS A 142 -2.78 -14.86 -5.42
C CYS A 142 -3.29 -16.23 -5.00
N TRP A 143 -3.10 -16.56 -3.73
CA TRP A 143 -3.84 -17.61 -3.04
C TRP A 143 -4.71 -16.96 -1.97
N ALA A 144 -5.98 -17.33 -1.91
CA ALA A 144 -6.94 -16.89 -0.92
C ALA A 144 -7.86 -18.06 -0.56
N ASP A 145 -8.19 -18.20 0.72
CA ASP A 145 -9.02 -19.29 1.21
C ASP A 145 -9.61 -18.99 2.60
N THR A 146 -10.58 -19.80 2.99
CA THR A 146 -11.24 -19.75 4.29
C THR A 146 -10.65 -20.84 5.19
N GLN A 147 -9.82 -20.45 6.16
CA GLN A 147 -9.04 -21.37 6.99
C GLN A 147 -9.65 -21.63 8.37
N VAL A 148 -10.28 -20.63 8.98
CA VAL A 148 -10.70 -20.68 10.40
C VAL A 148 -12.15 -20.23 10.59
N LYS A 149 -12.56 -19.16 9.92
CA LYS A 149 -13.86 -18.51 10.12
C LYS A 149 -14.89 -19.15 9.16
N PRO A 150 -16.06 -19.62 9.63
CA PRO A 150 -17.06 -20.23 8.75
C PRO A 150 -17.84 -19.16 7.98
N ILE A 151 -17.20 -18.56 6.97
CA ILE A 151 -17.74 -17.45 6.16
C ILE A 151 -17.64 -17.75 4.67
N ASP A 152 -18.44 -17.05 3.87
CA ASP A 152 -18.48 -17.23 2.41
C ASP A 152 -17.30 -16.56 1.66
N ALA A 153 -16.54 -15.70 2.35
CA ALA A 153 -15.32 -15.06 1.84
C ALA A 153 -14.05 -15.70 2.43
N GLU A 154 -12.89 -15.23 2.01
CA GLU A 154 -11.58 -15.62 2.55
C GLU A 154 -11.28 -14.95 3.90
N ASP A 155 -10.64 -15.69 4.80
CA ASP A 155 -10.07 -15.13 6.04
C ASP A 155 -8.53 -15.13 6.00
N HIS A 156 -7.93 -15.56 4.89
CA HIS A 156 -6.51 -15.57 4.65
C HIS A 156 -6.20 -15.42 3.16
N ALA A 157 -5.26 -14.54 2.81
CA ALA A 157 -4.75 -14.41 1.45
C ALA A 157 -3.26 -14.00 1.44
N ILE A 158 -2.55 -14.44 0.40
CA ILE A 158 -1.19 -14.02 0.07
C ILE A 158 -1.08 -13.82 -1.43
N GLY A 159 -0.45 -12.74 -1.87
CA GLY A 159 -0.26 -12.48 -3.29
C GLY A 159 1.02 -11.76 -3.63
N LEU A 160 1.44 -11.94 -4.89
CA LEU A 160 2.61 -11.35 -5.51
C LEU A 160 2.16 -10.52 -6.73
N VAL A 161 2.41 -9.22 -6.68
CA VAL A 161 2.10 -8.25 -7.75
C VAL A 161 3.39 -7.94 -8.49
N ARG A 162 3.44 -8.19 -9.79
CA ARG A 162 4.57 -7.81 -10.63
C ARG A 162 4.37 -6.42 -11.20
N TYR A 163 5.40 -5.58 -11.10
CA TYR A 163 5.41 -4.23 -11.64
C TYR A 163 6.23 -4.14 -12.94
N ALA A 164 5.99 -3.10 -13.74
CA ALA A 164 6.64 -2.90 -15.03
C ALA A 164 8.17 -2.76 -14.91
N ASN A 165 8.67 -2.19 -13.80
CA ASN A 165 10.12 -2.09 -13.53
C ASN A 165 10.74 -3.44 -13.10
N GLY A 166 9.92 -4.47 -12.90
CA GLY A 166 10.31 -5.80 -12.43
C GLY A 166 10.35 -5.95 -10.92
N ALA A 167 9.99 -4.92 -10.15
CA ALA A 167 9.80 -5.05 -8.71
C ALA A 167 8.60 -5.94 -8.40
N ILE A 168 8.62 -6.57 -7.23
CA ILE A 168 7.52 -7.39 -6.72
C ILE A 168 6.92 -6.73 -5.47
N GLY A 169 5.61 -6.49 -5.49
CA GLY A 169 4.84 -6.23 -4.29
C GLY A 169 4.32 -7.55 -3.72
N GLN A 170 4.44 -7.76 -2.40
CA GLN A 170 3.81 -8.89 -1.72
C GLN A 170 2.87 -8.37 -0.65
N PHE A 171 1.65 -8.90 -0.61
CA PHE A 171 0.74 -8.73 0.50
C PHE A 171 0.46 -10.07 1.17
N GLU A 172 0.37 -10.08 2.50
CA GLU A 172 -0.09 -11.22 3.31
C GLU A 172 -1.11 -10.71 4.33
N VAL A 173 -2.32 -11.25 4.28
CA VAL A 173 -3.45 -10.73 5.05
C VAL A 173 -4.31 -11.82 5.65
N ALA A 174 -4.73 -11.64 6.90
CA ALA A 174 -5.47 -12.67 7.62
C ALA A 174 -6.34 -12.11 8.75
N TRP A 175 -7.54 -12.70 8.90
CA TRP A 175 -8.41 -12.56 10.08
C TRP A 175 -8.25 -13.72 11.09
N SER A 176 -7.30 -14.61 10.83
CA SER A 176 -7.03 -15.82 11.63
C SER A 176 -5.83 -15.69 12.55
N PHE A 177 -5.07 -14.59 12.47
CA PHE A 177 -3.89 -14.37 13.31
C PHE A 177 -4.28 -14.15 14.77
N ARG A 178 -3.46 -14.70 15.68
CA ARG A 178 -3.64 -14.62 17.13
C ARG A 178 -2.40 -14.00 17.77
N GLY A 179 -2.61 -13.27 18.86
CA GLY A 179 -1.54 -12.56 19.58
C GLY A 179 -1.50 -11.06 19.32
N GLY A 180 -2.57 -10.47 18.77
CA GLY A 180 -2.69 -9.04 18.51
C GLY A 180 -2.85 -8.72 17.02
N MET A 181 -2.51 -7.49 16.64
CA MET A 181 -2.39 -7.05 15.25
C MET A 181 -0.92 -7.10 14.83
N ASP A 182 -0.58 -7.89 13.81
CA ASP A 182 0.73 -7.86 13.18
C ASP A 182 0.67 -7.01 11.92
N LEU A 183 1.20 -5.79 12.02
CA LEU A 183 1.36 -4.83 10.94
C LEU A 183 2.85 -4.54 10.74
N ARG A 184 3.42 -5.00 9.63
CA ARG A 184 4.85 -4.89 9.35
C ARG A 184 5.17 -4.88 7.86
N ASP A 185 6.26 -4.20 7.54
CA ASP A 185 6.72 -4.02 6.16
C ASP A 185 8.21 -4.34 6.03
N GLU A 186 8.59 -4.80 4.84
CA GLU A 186 9.98 -5.04 4.46
C GLU A 186 10.18 -4.51 3.03
N VAL A 187 11.16 -3.63 2.85
CA VAL A 187 11.49 -3.04 1.54
C VAL A 187 12.94 -3.34 1.22
N MET A 188 13.15 -4.09 0.14
CA MET A 188 14.46 -4.51 -0.33
C MET A 188 14.81 -3.71 -1.58
N GLY A 189 15.95 -3.04 -1.57
CA GLY A 189 16.51 -2.38 -2.73
C GLY A 189 17.85 -2.99 -3.15
N THR A 190 18.47 -2.41 -4.18
CA THR A 190 19.79 -2.86 -4.67
C THR A 190 20.90 -2.68 -3.64
N ASP A 191 20.80 -1.67 -2.80
CA ASP A 191 21.89 -1.19 -1.93
C ASP A 191 21.53 -1.20 -0.45
N GLY A 192 20.32 -1.65 -0.09
CA GLY A 192 19.90 -1.73 1.30
C GLY A 192 18.50 -2.32 1.51
N THR A 193 18.13 -2.43 2.78
CA THR A 193 16.84 -3.00 3.21
C THR A 193 16.26 -2.19 4.36
N ILE A 194 14.94 -1.99 4.35
CA ILE A 194 14.17 -1.35 5.42
C ILE A 194 13.25 -2.40 6.05
N TRP A 195 13.19 -2.42 7.38
CA TRP A 195 12.25 -3.23 8.17
C TRP A 195 11.41 -2.32 9.05
N LEU A 196 10.09 -2.43 8.95
CA LEU A 196 9.13 -1.67 9.74
C LEU A 196 8.25 -2.63 10.54
N ASN A 197 8.10 -2.36 11.83
CA ASN A 197 7.12 -3.03 12.66
C ASN A 197 6.30 -1.96 13.40
N HIS A 198 4.99 -1.97 13.18
CA HIS A 198 4.10 -0.92 13.64
C HIS A 198 3.39 -1.26 14.96
N PHE A 199 3.23 -2.55 15.31
CA PHE A 199 2.43 -2.99 16.47
C PHE A 199 3.12 -3.99 17.41
N LEU A 200 3.58 -5.16 16.94
CA LEU A 200 4.08 -6.22 17.86
C LEU A 200 5.55 -6.10 18.27
N ARG A 201 6.36 -5.26 17.63
CA ARG A 201 7.78 -5.07 17.96
C ARG A 201 8.17 -3.63 17.76
N THR A 202 7.46 -2.75 18.44
CA THR A 202 7.59 -1.28 18.35
C THR A 202 8.82 -0.72 19.06
N GLY A 203 9.54 -1.56 19.81
CA GLY A 203 10.58 -1.14 20.75
C GLY A 203 10.06 -0.92 22.18
N PHE A 204 8.77 -1.13 22.41
CA PHE A 204 8.17 -1.14 23.74
C PHE A 204 7.63 -2.53 24.09
N GLU A 205 8.29 -3.19 25.04
CA GLU A 205 7.89 -4.48 25.58
C GLU A 205 7.51 -4.32 27.06
N MET A 206 6.43 -4.97 27.47
CA MET A 206 5.93 -4.90 28.84
C MET A 206 5.54 -6.29 29.33
N PHE A 207 5.78 -6.58 30.62
CA PHE A 207 5.25 -7.77 31.26
C PHE A 207 4.22 -7.42 32.32
N THR A 208 3.04 -8.03 32.24
CA THR A 208 1.99 -7.90 33.26
C THR A 208 1.69 -9.24 33.91
N ALA A 209 1.87 -9.32 35.24
CA ALA A 209 1.53 -10.51 36.01
C ALA A 209 0.00 -10.80 35.96
N PRO A 210 -0.42 -12.07 36.04
CA PRO A 210 -1.84 -12.43 36.09
C PRO A 210 -2.60 -11.68 37.20
N GLY A 211 -3.82 -11.20 36.89
CA GLY A 211 -4.70 -10.52 37.85
C GLY A 211 -4.69 -8.98 37.78
N ASN A 212 -3.64 -8.38 37.22
CA ASN A 212 -3.59 -6.93 36.94
C ASN A 212 -4.18 -6.66 35.54
N LYS A 213 -5.00 -5.60 35.41
CA LYS A 213 -5.66 -5.22 34.14
C LYS A 213 -5.30 -3.79 33.74
N GLY A 214 -5.08 -3.56 32.45
CA GLY A 214 -4.83 -2.26 31.84
C GLY A 214 -5.03 -2.31 30.31
N TYR A 215 -5.10 -1.14 29.66
CA TYR A 215 -5.09 -1.02 28.20
C TYR A 215 -3.68 -1.30 27.66
N VAL A 216 -3.57 -2.00 26.53
CA VAL A 216 -2.28 -2.43 25.94
C VAL A 216 -2.11 -1.86 24.54
N SER A 217 -3.00 -2.27 23.63
CA SER A 217 -3.15 -1.67 22.32
C SER A 217 -4.50 -2.04 21.71
N GLU A 218 -4.88 -1.40 20.60
CA GLU A 218 -5.95 -1.92 19.75
C GLU A 218 -5.67 -3.39 19.35
N LYS A 219 -6.72 -4.22 19.31
CA LYS A 219 -6.69 -5.66 18.98
C LYS A 219 -5.85 -6.55 19.90
N ALA A 220 -5.35 -6.06 21.04
CA ALA A 220 -4.70 -6.91 22.03
C ALA A 220 -5.67 -7.98 22.58
N GLU A 221 -5.30 -9.25 22.47
CA GLU A 221 -6.12 -10.37 22.96
C GLU A 221 -5.87 -10.71 24.43
N SER A 222 -4.76 -10.23 24.99
CA SER A 222 -4.37 -10.44 26.39
C SER A 222 -3.92 -9.13 27.02
N SER A 223 -4.13 -9.01 28.33
CA SER A 223 -3.59 -7.94 29.18
C SER A 223 -2.56 -8.47 30.20
N SER A 224 -2.18 -9.74 30.10
CA SER A 224 -1.19 -10.41 30.95
C SER A 224 -0.17 -11.21 30.13
N GLY A 225 0.99 -11.45 30.73
CA GLY A 225 2.17 -12.00 30.04
C GLY A 225 3.03 -10.91 29.41
N TRP A 226 3.84 -11.28 28.41
CA TRP A 226 4.56 -10.33 27.57
C TRP A 226 3.60 -9.65 26.58
N LEU A 227 3.71 -8.34 26.50
CA LEU A 227 2.82 -7.43 25.78
C LEU A 227 3.67 -6.45 24.98
N PHE A 228 3.09 -5.91 23.92
CA PHE A 228 3.75 -5.01 22.99
C PHE A 228 2.92 -3.75 22.81
N PRO A 229 2.90 -2.85 23.81
CA PRO A 229 2.09 -1.65 23.73
C PRO A 229 2.54 -0.73 22.59
N VAL A 230 1.60 0.06 22.08
CA VAL A 230 1.88 1.13 21.12
C VAL A 230 1.76 2.45 21.87
N GLY A 231 2.87 3.20 21.96
CA GLY A 231 2.93 4.42 22.79
C GLY A 231 2.01 5.54 22.30
N ASP A 232 1.85 5.69 20.98
CA ASP A 232 1.02 6.70 20.34
C ASP A 232 0.30 6.07 19.14
N GLU A 233 -0.83 5.41 19.40
CA GLU A 233 -1.58 4.66 18.39
C GLU A 233 -2.09 5.52 17.24
N VAL A 234 -2.59 6.72 17.54
CA VAL A 234 -3.17 7.61 16.53
C VAL A 234 -2.11 8.00 15.51
N ASN A 235 -0.90 8.30 15.95
CA ASN A 235 0.20 8.56 15.03
C ASN A 235 0.80 7.27 14.45
N ALA A 236 0.83 6.15 15.19
CA ALA A 236 1.30 4.87 14.66
C ALA A 236 0.43 4.35 13.50
N LEU A 237 -0.85 4.71 13.47
CA LEU A 237 -1.77 4.45 12.36
C LEU A 237 -1.77 5.57 11.29
N GLY A 238 -1.07 6.68 11.51
CA GLY A 238 -0.89 7.72 10.49
C GLY A 238 -2.03 8.73 10.35
N TYR A 239 -3.12 8.62 11.11
CA TYR A 239 -4.31 9.47 10.96
C TYR A 239 -4.01 10.98 10.95
N ASN A 240 -3.22 11.47 11.92
CA ASN A 240 -2.91 12.90 12.00
C ASN A 240 -2.17 13.40 10.75
N HIS A 241 -1.20 12.63 10.25
CA HIS A 241 -0.40 12.99 9.07
C HIS A 241 -1.25 12.91 7.79
N MET A 242 -2.13 11.91 7.71
CA MET A 242 -3.09 11.78 6.61
C MET A 242 -4.04 12.98 6.56
N PHE A 243 -4.74 13.30 7.65
CA PHE A 243 -5.66 14.44 7.67
C PHE A 243 -4.93 15.78 7.47
N THR A 244 -3.70 15.92 7.97
CA THR A 244 -2.87 17.11 7.71
C THR A 244 -2.60 17.26 6.21
N ASP A 245 -2.11 16.21 5.54
CA ASP A 245 -1.85 16.28 4.09
C ASP A 245 -3.14 16.55 3.30
N MET A 246 -4.25 15.92 3.67
CA MET A 246 -5.53 16.11 2.99
C MET A 246 -6.04 17.56 3.11
N LEU A 247 -6.04 18.12 4.32
CA LEU A 247 -6.51 19.49 4.56
C LEU A 247 -5.56 20.53 3.94
N ASP A 248 -4.24 20.34 4.10
CA ASP A 248 -3.24 21.20 3.46
C ASP A 248 -3.37 21.17 1.94
N SER A 249 -3.68 20.02 1.36
CA SER A 249 -3.86 19.86 -0.08
C SER A 249 -5.09 20.61 -0.59
N ILE A 250 -6.18 20.59 0.17
CA ILE A 250 -7.39 21.38 -0.11
C ILE A 250 -7.05 22.87 -0.10
N GLU A 251 -6.41 23.36 0.95
CA GLU A 251 -6.07 24.79 1.09
C GLU A 251 -5.11 25.27 0.00
N GLN A 252 -4.16 24.42 -0.41
CA GLN A 252 -3.14 24.75 -1.40
C GLN A 252 -3.58 24.48 -2.85
N GLY A 253 -4.75 23.89 -3.07
CA GLY A 253 -5.22 23.53 -4.41
C GLY A 253 -4.35 22.49 -5.13
N ARG A 254 -3.75 21.57 -4.37
CA ARG A 254 -2.93 20.45 -4.91
C ARG A 254 -3.63 19.11 -4.67
N GLN A 255 -3.14 18.07 -5.34
CA GLN A 255 -3.56 16.71 -5.02
C GLN A 255 -2.91 16.25 -3.71
N PRO A 256 -3.63 15.47 -2.88
CA PRO A 256 -3.05 14.81 -1.73
C PRO A 256 -2.13 13.67 -2.20
N MET A 257 -1.35 13.15 -1.26
CA MET A 257 -0.50 12.01 -1.53
C MET A 257 -1.32 10.78 -1.93
N GLU A 258 -2.51 10.56 -1.35
CA GLU A 258 -3.43 9.46 -1.72
C GLU A 258 -4.70 9.99 -2.39
N THR A 259 -4.82 9.70 -3.68
CA THR A 259 -5.94 10.17 -4.52
C THR A 259 -6.99 9.07 -4.72
N PHE A 260 -8.19 9.44 -5.19
CA PHE A 260 -9.16 8.44 -5.64
C PHE A 260 -8.62 7.52 -6.76
N TYR A 261 -7.72 8.03 -7.60
CA TYR A 261 -7.08 7.19 -8.62
C TYR A 261 -6.18 6.12 -7.99
N ASP A 262 -5.50 6.41 -6.89
CA ASP A 262 -4.72 5.42 -6.15
C ASP A 262 -5.60 4.30 -5.59
N GLY A 263 -6.70 4.67 -4.92
CA GLY A 263 -7.68 3.69 -4.44
C GLY A 263 -8.27 2.84 -5.57
N TYR A 264 -8.52 3.42 -6.75
CA TYR A 264 -8.94 2.68 -7.93
C TYR A 264 -7.91 1.63 -8.40
N VAL A 265 -6.63 2.01 -8.47
CA VAL A 265 -5.56 1.07 -8.85
C VAL A 265 -5.47 -0.07 -7.83
N VAL A 266 -5.60 0.22 -6.54
CA VAL A 266 -5.64 -0.79 -5.46
C VAL A 266 -6.81 -1.75 -5.65
N ASN A 267 -8.02 -1.24 -5.88
CA ASN A 267 -9.19 -2.08 -6.18
C ASN A 267 -8.98 -2.96 -7.43
N ALA A 268 -8.36 -2.45 -8.49
CA ALA A 268 -8.05 -3.24 -9.68
C ALA A 268 -7.04 -4.38 -9.43
N ILE A 269 -6.05 -4.14 -8.56
CA ILE A 269 -5.11 -5.19 -8.12
C ILE A 269 -5.86 -6.26 -7.30
N MET A 270 -6.76 -5.86 -6.39
CA MET A 270 -7.57 -6.81 -5.61
C MET A 270 -8.51 -7.63 -6.48
N ASP A 271 -9.19 -7.03 -7.46
CA ASP A 271 -10.05 -7.75 -8.41
C ASP A 271 -9.25 -8.80 -9.20
N ALA A 272 -8.03 -8.44 -9.65
CA ALA A 272 -7.13 -9.39 -10.32
C ALA A 272 -6.65 -10.49 -9.36
N ALA A 273 -6.41 -10.17 -8.09
CA ALA A 273 -6.03 -11.15 -7.08
C ALA A 273 -7.14 -12.16 -6.82
N TYR A 274 -8.42 -11.74 -6.78
CA TYR A 274 -9.55 -12.67 -6.71
C TYR A 274 -9.66 -13.55 -7.95
N ARG A 275 -9.46 -13.00 -9.16
CA ARG A 275 -9.40 -13.82 -10.38
C ARG A 275 -8.28 -14.85 -10.28
N SER A 276 -7.11 -14.46 -9.79
CA SER A 276 -5.95 -15.34 -9.66
C SER A 276 -6.17 -16.43 -8.62
N ALA A 277 -6.77 -16.10 -7.47
CA ALA A 277 -7.11 -17.08 -6.46
C ALA A 277 -8.09 -18.15 -6.99
N LYS A 278 -8.95 -17.79 -7.94
CA LYS A 278 -9.86 -18.75 -8.61
C LYS A 278 -9.16 -19.54 -9.72
N SER A 279 -8.39 -18.88 -10.58
CA SER A 279 -7.77 -19.50 -11.76
C SER A 279 -6.49 -20.27 -11.45
N LYS A 280 -5.86 -19.99 -10.30
CA LYS A 280 -4.55 -20.50 -9.85
C LYS A 280 -3.43 -20.14 -10.82
N LYS A 281 -3.54 -18.99 -11.48
CA LYS A 281 -2.58 -18.47 -12.49
C LYS A 281 -2.25 -17.02 -12.19
N TRP A 282 -1.19 -16.52 -12.84
CA TRP A 282 -0.98 -15.08 -12.94
C TRP A 282 -2.13 -14.48 -13.75
N GLU A 283 -2.79 -13.46 -13.19
CA GLU A 283 -3.88 -12.75 -13.84
C GLU A 283 -3.46 -11.31 -14.12
N PRO A 284 -3.75 -10.78 -15.32
CA PRO A 284 -3.44 -9.40 -15.66
C PRO A 284 -4.27 -8.43 -14.80
N ILE A 285 -3.64 -7.31 -14.48
CA ILE A 285 -4.28 -6.21 -13.76
C ILE A 285 -4.87 -5.26 -14.80
N GLU A 286 -6.20 -5.23 -14.85
CA GLU A 286 -6.96 -4.50 -15.85
C GLU A 286 -7.26 -3.09 -15.33
N LEU A 287 -6.60 -2.10 -15.92
CA LEU A 287 -6.86 -0.68 -15.67
C LEU A 287 -7.55 -0.08 -16.89
N LYS A 288 -8.66 0.63 -16.67
CA LYS A 288 -9.40 1.37 -17.70
C LYS A 288 -8.58 2.53 -18.24
N GLU A 289 -7.76 3.13 -17.39
CA GLU A 289 -6.84 4.20 -17.72
C GLU A 289 -5.57 4.06 -16.89
N TRP A 290 -4.39 4.18 -17.53
CA TRP A 290 -3.10 4.24 -16.85
C TRP A 290 -2.53 5.66 -16.90
N ARG A 291 -2.16 6.23 -15.75
CA ARG A 291 -1.70 7.63 -15.60
C ARG A 291 -0.24 7.77 -15.14
N GLY A 292 0.48 6.67 -14.99
CA GLY A 292 1.89 6.66 -14.62
C GLY A 292 2.82 6.65 -15.84
N LEU A 293 4.05 6.20 -15.62
CA LEU A 293 5.09 6.12 -16.65
C LEU A 293 4.73 5.08 -17.73
N SER A 294 5.19 5.33 -18.95
CA SER A 294 5.20 4.36 -20.03
C SER A 294 6.22 3.24 -19.76
N ASP A 295 6.09 2.12 -20.46
CA ASP A 295 7.04 1.01 -20.32
C ASP A 295 8.46 1.43 -20.74
N GLU A 296 8.59 2.32 -21.73
CA GLU A 296 9.87 2.89 -22.17
C GLU A 296 10.52 3.75 -21.08
N GLU A 297 9.75 4.63 -20.43
CA GLU A 297 10.22 5.48 -19.33
C GLU A 297 10.67 4.63 -18.13
N VAL A 298 9.97 3.52 -17.87
CA VAL A 298 10.34 2.58 -16.82
C VAL A 298 11.64 1.85 -17.12
N GLN A 299 11.85 1.38 -18.37
CA GLN A 299 13.11 0.72 -18.74
C GLN A 299 14.30 1.68 -18.68
N ALA A 300 14.12 2.93 -19.15
CA ALA A 300 15.17 3.94 -19.10
C ALA A 300 15.67 4.20 -17.66
N LYS A 301 14.80 4.08 -16.65
CA LYS A 301 15.19 4.21 -15.23
C LYS A 301 15.90 2.99 -14.65
N LYS A 302 15.84 1.83 -15.31
CA LYS A 302 16.41 0.56 -14.82
C LYS A 302 17.88 0.40 -15.21
N GLU A 303 18.26 0.96 -16.35
CA GLU A 303 19.60 0.88 -16.91
C GLU A 303 20.45 2.04 -16.38
N VAL A 304 21.54 1.72 -15.68
CA VAL A 304 22.49 2.74 -15.22
C VAL A 304 23.51 2.94 -16.34
N GLU A 305 23.43 4.09 -17.02
CA GLU A 305 24.41 4.46 -18.03
C GLU A 305 25.78 4.68 -17.38
N TYR A 306 26.80 3.95 -17.82
CA TYR A 306 28.19 4.22 -17.45
C TYR A 306 28.81 5.22 -18.43
N ASP A 307 28.65 4.95 -19.73
CA ASP A 307 29.05 5.84 -20.83
C ASP A 307 28.18 5.57 -22.08
N GLU A 308 28.49 6.26 -23.19
CA GLU A 308 27.75 6.11 -24.46
C GLU A 308 27.68 4.66 -24.97
N LYS A 309 28.66 3.82 -24.62
CA LYS A 309 28.84 2.45 -25.11
C LYS A 309 28.51 1.37 -24.08
N HIS A 310 28.40 1.69 -22.79
CA HIS A 310 28.31 0.69 -21.73
C HIS A 310 27.19 1.00 -20.71
N TRP A 311 26.52 -0.05 -20.26
CA TRP A 311 25.70 -0.06 -19.06
C TRP A 311 26.55 -0.50 -17.85
N LEU A 312 26.38 0.15 -16.70
CA LEU A 312 26.92 -0.31 -15.43
C LEU A 312 26.05 -1.44 -14.87
N LEU A 313 26.64 -2.61 -14.62
CA LEU A 313 25.96 -3.75 -14.00
C LEU A 313 26.23 -3.85 -12.50
N LYS A 314 27.47 -3.59 -12.09
CA LYS A 314 27.91 -3.67 -10.69
C LYS A 314 29.12 -2.76 -10.48
N GLU A 315 29.12 -2.02 -9.39
CA GLU A 315 30.30 -1.35 -8.84
C GLU A 315 30.59 -1.94 -7.46
N GLU A 316 31.84 -2.30 -7.21
CA GLU A 316 32.31 -2.79 -5.91
C GLU A 316 33.53 -1.98 -5.49
N VAL A 317 33.43 -1.32 -4.33
CA VAL A 317 34.55 -0.61 -3.72
C VAL A 317 35.33 -1.62 -2.88
N MET A 318 36.57 -1.87 -3.29
CA MET A 318 37.46 -2.81 -2.62
C MET A 318 38.03 -2.20 -1.32
N PRO A 319 38.50 -3.02 -0.36
CA PRO A 319 39.07 -2.51 0.90
C PRO A 319 40.25 -1.54 0.74
N ASP A 320 40.96 -1.60 -0.39
CA ASP A 320 42.07 -0.69 -0.73
C ASP A 320 41.60 0.62 -1.40
N GLY A 321 40.29 0.82 -1.56
CA GLY A 321 39.67 1.97 -2.18
C GLY A 321 39.54 1.89 -3.70
N SER A 322 40.11 0.86 -4.35
CA SER A 322 39.93 0.64 -5.79
C SER A 322 38.49 0.26 -6.13
N ARG A 323 38.05 0.56 -7.35
CA ARG A 323 36.70 0.24 -7.83
C ARG A 323 36.77 -0.88 -8.86
N LYS A 324 35.97 -1.93 -8.68
CA LYS A 324 35.72 -2.92 -9.71
C LYS A 324 34.37 -2.67 -10.35
N LEU A 325 34.38 -2.44 -11.66
CA LEU A 325 33.20 -2.20 -12.47
C LEU A 325 32.94 -3.41 -13.35
N LEU A 326 31.71 -3.92 -13.32
CA LEU A 326 31.21 -4.85 -14.32
C LEU A 326 30.31 -4.08 -15.27
N LEU A 327 30.68 -4.04 -16.55
CA LEU A 327 30.01 -3.28 -17.60
C LEU A 327 29.40 -4.22 -18.64
N LYS A 328 28.33 -3.80 -19.29
CA LYS A 328 27.75 -4.46 -20.46
C LYS A 328 27.77 -3.52 -21.66
N GLU A 329 28.43 -3.93 -22.74
CA GLU A 329 28.45 -3.15 -23.98
C GLU A 329 27.06 -3.11 -24.62
N LYS A 330 26.57 -1.89 -24.94
CA LYS A 330 25.21 -1.66 -25.45
C LYS A 330 24.99 -2.31 -26.82
N ALA A 331 26.00 -2.26 -27.70
CA ALA A 331 25.89 -2.74 -29.07
C ALA A 331 25.95 -4.27 -29.20
N THR A 332 26.81 -4.92 -28.40
CA THR A 332 27.12 -6.36 -28.54
C THR A 332 26.55 -7.21 -27.41
N GLY A 333 26.24 -6.59 -26.26
CA GLY A 333 25.89 -7.29 -25.03
C GLY A 333 27.07 -7.93 -24.30
N ALA A 334 28.31 -7.72 -24.75
CA ALA A 334 29.51 -8.28 -24.13
C ALA A 334 29.70 -7.75 -22.70
N LEU A 335 30.16 -8.61 -21.80
CA LEU A 335 30.45 -8.28 -20.41
C LEU A 335 31.94 -7.96 -20.27
N ILE A 336 32.25 -6.80 -19.69
CA ILE A 336 33.61 -6.33 -19.50
C ILE A 336 33.82 -6.00 -18.03
N GLN A 337 34.94 -6.43 -17.47
CA GLN A 337 35.35 -6.02 -16.12
C GLN A 337 36.45 -4.97 -16.25
N VAL A 338 36.28 -3.85 -15.54
CA VAL A 338 37.25 -2.75 -15.47
C VAL A 338 37.66 -2.58 -14.01
N GLU A 339 38.95 -2.42 -13.75
CA GLU A 339 39.45 -2.05 -12.43
C GLU A 339 39.99 -0.62 -12.50
N GLU A 340 39.41 0.28 -11.72
CA GLU A 340 39.86 1.67 -11.59
C GLU A 340 40.66 1.80 -10.29
N SER A 341 41.94 2.15 -10.43
CA SER A 341 42.81 2.53 -9.32
C SER A 341 42.54 3.98 -8.95
N VAL A 342 42.50 4.31 -7.65
CA VAL A 342 42.38 5.69 -7.16
C VAL A 342 43.59 6.54 -7.55
#